data_AF-A0A947S5A5-F1
#
_entry.id   AF-A0A947S5A5-F1
#
_cell.length_a   1.000
_cell.length_b   1.000
_cell.length_c   1.000
_cell.angle_alpha   90.00
_cell.angle_beta   90.00
_cell.angle_gamma   90.00
#
_symmetry.space_group_name_H-M   'P 1'
#
loop_
_entity.id
_entity.type
_entity.pdbx_description
1 polymer ?
#
loop_
_entity_poly.entity_id
_entity_poly.type
_entity_poly.pdbx_seq_one_letter_code
_entity_poly.pdbx_strand_id
1 'polypeptide(L)'
;MAAAAGPKPNNLRIFREDLMMSKAELARRAEVSVLTVDRIERGENCRMGTMRKLLEAMGIPIVRRIEVFPHLGEQNDSRERERL
;
A
#
# COMPACT_ATOMS: atom_id res chain seq x y z
N MET A 1 14.49 5.76 -19.55
CA MET A 1 13.74 4.54 -19.15
C MET A 1 13.91 4.39 -17.66
N ALA A 2 12.88 4.65 -16.85
CA ALA A 2 12.98 4.51 -15.40
C ALA A 2 13.05 3.02 -15.05
N ALA A 3 14.12 2.61 -14.36
CA ALA A 3 14.26 1.27 -13.84
C ALA A 3 13.02 0.90 -13.03
N ALA A 4 12.39 -0.23 -13.36
CA ALA A 4 11.34 -0.80 -12.52
C ALA A 4 11.99 -1.15 -11.18
N ALA A 5 11.81 -0.27 -10.19
CA ALA A 5 12.16 -0.57 -8.80
C ALA A 5 11.53 -1.93 -8.47
N GLY A 6 12.35 -2.86 -7.97
CA GLY A 6 11.92 -4.22 -7.65
C GLY A 6 10.72 -4.27 -6.69
N PRO A 7 10.14 -5.45 -6.49
CA PRO A 7 8.96 -5.62 -5.64
C PRO A 7 9.20 -5.01 -4.26
N LYS A 8 8.35 -4.07 -3.87
CA LYS A 8 8.43 -3.38 -2.59
C LYS A 8 7.77 -4.22 -1.50
N PRO A 9 8.40 -4.33 -0.31
CA PRO A 9 7.79 -5.02 0.81
C PRO A 9 6.47 -4.34 1.18
N ASN A 10 5.40 -5.13 1.31
CA ASN A 10 4.07 -4.69 1.70
C ASN A 10 3.38 -5.81 2.49
N ASN A 11 2.50 -5.42 3.41
CA ASN A 11 1.73 -6.32 4.25
C ASN A 11 0.25 -6.33 3.84
N LEU A 12 -0.10 -5.77 2.68
CA LEU A 12 -1.51 -5.57 2.28
C LEU A 12 -2.31 -6.86 2.32
N ARG A 13 -1.70 -7.96 1.85
CA ARG A 13 -2.30 -9.29 1.87
C ARG A 13 -2.63 -9.76 3.29
N ILE A 14 -1.70 -9.57 4.23
CA ILE A 14 -1.85 -10.00 5.63
C ILE A 14 -3.02 -9.25 6.26
N PHE A 15 -3.02 -7.92 6.20
CA PHE A 15 -4.11 -7.10 6.73
C PHE A 15 -5.47 -7.42 6.10
N ARG A 16 -5.48 -7.70 4.79
CA ARG A 16 -6.71 -8.09 4.10
C ARG A 16 -7.24 -9.45 4.61
N GLU A 17 -6.37 -10.43 4.77
CA GLU A 17 -6.71 -11.79 5.22
C GLU A 17 -7.11 -11.81 6.70
N ASP A 18 -6.47 -11.01 7.56
CA ASP A 18 -6.84 -10.85 8.97
C ASP A 18 -8.24 -10.26 9.15
N LEU A 19 -8.67 -9.40 8.21
CA LEU A 19 -10.02 -8.85 8.15
C LEU A 19 -11.03 -9.77 7.43
N MET A 20 -10.61 -10.99 7.04
CA MET A 20 -11.42 -11.95 6.28
C MET A 20 -11.97 -11.40 4.96
N MET A 21 -11.26 -10.44 4.35
CA MET A 21 -11.69 -9.80 3.11
C MET A 21 -11.14 -10.53 1.88
N SER A 22 -11.96 -10.72 0.86
CA SER A 22 -11.47 -11.17 -0.45
C SER A 22 -10.78 -10.03 -1.22
N LYS A 23 -9.92 -10.34 -2.20
CA LYS A 23 -9.33 -9.32 -3.10
C LYS A 23 -10.40 -8.47 -3.79
N ALA A 24 -11.48 -9.11 -4.22
CA ALA A 24 -12.59 -8.46 -4.89
C ALA A 24 -13.38 -7.53 -3.96
N GLU A 25 -13.53 -7.92 -2.69
CA GLU A 25 -14.17 -7.08 -1.68
C GLU A 25 -13.34 -5.84 -1.35
N LEU A 26 -12.04 -6.01 -1.08
CA LEU A 26 -11.15 -4.87 -0.83
C LEU A 26 -11.15 -3.91 -2.03
N ALA A 27 -11.07 -4.44 -3.25
CA ALA A 27 -11.10 -3.65 -4.47
C ALA A 27 -12.39 -2.83 -4.61
N ARG A 28 -13.55 -3.43 -4.32
CA ARG A 28 -14.85 -2.73 -4.34
C ARG A 28 -14.90 -1.62 -3.29
N ARG A 29 -14.51 -1.90 -2.05
CA ARG A 29 -14.50 -0.92 -0.96
C ARG A 29 -13.54 0.25 -1.22
N ALA A 30 -12.40 -0.03 -1.84
CA ALA A 30 -11.38 0.97 -2.17
C ALA A 30 -11.59 1.63 -3.55
N GLU A 31 -12.68 1.33 -4.26
CA GLU A 31 -12.97 1.88 -5.60
C GLU A 31 -11.79 1.71 -6.60
N VAL A 32 -11.20 0.52 -6.63
CA VAL A 32 -10.11 0.15 -7.53
C VAL A 32 -10.40 -1.17 -8.23
N SER A 33 -9.63 -1.48 -9.28
CA SER A 33 -9.75 -2.78 -9.93
C SER A 33 -9.15 -3.90 -9.05
N VAL A 34 -9.70 -5.12 -9.15
CA VAL A 34 -9.13 -6.31 -8.48
C VAL A 34 -7.68 -6.55 -8.91
N LEU A 35 -7.37 -6.26 -10.19
CA LEU A 35 -6.01 -6.35 -10.72
C LEU A 35 -5.06 -5.36 -10.03
N THR A 36 -5.53 -4.17 -9.67
CA THR A 36 -4.74 -3.19 -8.91
C THR A 36 -4.38 -3.75 -7.54
N VAL A 37 -5.33 -4.36 -6.83
CA VAL A 37 -5.05 -5.01 -5.54
C VAL A 37 -4.03 -6.15 -5.70
N ASP A 38 -4.22 -7.01 -6.70
CA ASP A 38 -3.32 -8.14 -6.95
C ASP A 38 -1.87 -7.71 -7.24
N ARG A 39 -1.69 -6.66 -8.04
CA ARG A 39 -0.37 -6.07 -8.33
C ARG A 39 0.30 -5.51 -7.07
N ILE A 40 -0.47 -4.81 -6.24
CA ILE A 40 0.06 -4.22 -5.01
C ILE A 40 0.49 -5.30 -4.02
N GLU A 41 -0.30 -6.36 -3.86
CA GLU A 41 0.09 -7.50 -3.01
C GLU A 41 1.39 -8.17 -3.49
N ARG A 42 1.65 -8.18 -4.80
CA ARG A 42 2.92 -8.67 -5.39
C ARG A 42 4.10 -7.69 -5.21
N GLY A 43 3.87 -6.52 -4.63
CA GLY A 43 4.90 -5.51 -4.39
C GLY A 43 5.12 -4.54 -5.54
N GLU A 44 4.21 -4.48 -6.53
CA GLU A 44 4.31 -3.47 -7.58
C GLU A 44 4.06 -2.06 -7.03
N ASN A 45 4.67 -1.05 -7.67
CA ASN A 45 4.46 0.34 -7.30
C ASN A 45 3.00 0.75 -7.49
N CYS A 46 2.44 1.45 -6.50
CA CYS A 46 1.15 2.12 -6.61
C CYS A 46 1.25 3.58 -6.16
N ARG A 47 0.25 4.38 -6.58
CA ARG A 47 0.18 5.80 -6.22
C ARG A 47 -0.26 5.95 -4.77
N MET A 48 0.21 7.00 -4.09
CA MET A 48 -0.22 7.34 -2.73
C MET A 48 -1.74 7.46 -2.58
N GLY A 49 -2.44 7.96 -3.60
CA GLY A 49 -3.90 8.00 -3.62
C GLY A 49 -4.54 6.62 -3.55
N THR A 50 -3.97 5.63 -4.25
CA THR A 50 -4.43 4.24 -4.20
C THR A 50 -4.16 3.62 -2.83
N MET A 51 -2.98 3.84 -2.25
CA MET A 51 -2.65 3.38 -0.90
C MET A 51 -3.64 3.95 0.14
N ARG A 52 -3.98 5.24 0.03
CA ARG A 52 -4.98 5.89 0.89
C ARG A 52 -6.34 5.21 0.81
N LYS A 53 -6.87 5.00 -0.41
CA LYS A 53 -8.16 4.32 -0.60
C LYS A 53 -8.16 2.91 0.01
N LEU A 54 -7.06 2.17 -0.11
CA LEU A 54 -6.92 0.83 0.48
C LEU A 54 -6.93 0.87 2.01
N LEU A 55 -6.23 1.83 2.62
CA LEU A 55 -6.23 2.01 4.07
C LEU A 55 -7.63 2.37 4.59
N GLU A 56 -8.31 3.30 3.94
CA GLU A 56 -9.68 3.71 4.27
C GLU A 56 -10.66 2.53 4.15
N ALA A 57 -10.55 1.73 3.08
CA ALA A 57 -11.39 0.54 2.86
C ALA A 57 -11.21 -0.55 3.94
N MET A 58 -10.02 -0.64 4.54
CA MET A 58 -9.71 -1.55 5.65
C MET A 58 -9.98 -0.91 7.03
N GLY A 59 -10.39 0.37 7.10
CA GLY A 59 -10.58 1.09 8.36
C GLY A 59 -9.27 1.39 9.10
N ILE A 60 -8.14 1.42 8.40
CA ILE A 60 -6.82 1.68 8.98
C ILE A 60 -6.51 3.18 8.89
N PRO A 61 -6.21 3.86 10.01
CA PRO A 61 -5.79 5.26 9.99
C PRO A 61 -4.52 5.47 9.14
N ILE A 62 -4.47 6.57 8.39
CA ILE A 62 -3.32 6.91 7.52
C ILE A 62 -2.00 7.02 8.30
N VAL A 63 -2.06 7.38 9.58
CA VAL A 63 -0.87 7.42 10.45
C VAL A 63 -0.21 6.04 10.58
N ARG A 64 -0.98 4.95 10.47
CA ARG A 64 -0.51 3.56 10.50
C ARG A 64 -0.10 3.02 9.12
N ARG A 65 -0.02 3.87 8.08
CA ARG A 65 0.36 3.45 6.71
C ARG A 65 1.66 2.67 6.62
N ILE A 66 2.61 2.92 7.52
CA ILE A 66 3.93 2.26 7.53
C ILE A 66 3.78 0.78 7.92
N GLU A 67 2.77 0.43 8.73
CA GLU A 67 2.51 -0.97 9.10
C GLU A 67 2.05 -1.79 7.89
N VAL A 68 1.25 -1.17 7.00
CA VAL A 68 0.74 -1.81 5.78
C VAL A 68 1.75 -1.72 4.63
N PHE A 69 2.47 -0.61 4.53
CA PHE A 69 3.44 -0.31 3.48
C PHE A 69 4.80 0.11 4.09
N PRO A 70 5.62 -0.84 4.60
CA PRO A 70 6.88 -0.54 5.29
C PRO A 70 7.88 0.29 4.48
N HIS A 71 7.92 0.10 3.15
CA HIS A 71 8.77 0.85 2.22
C HIS A 71 8.48 2.36 2.16
N LEU A 72 7.41 2.84 2.81
CA LEU A 72 7.14 4.28 2.96
C LEU A 72 7.94 4.91 4.10
N GLY A 73 8.38 4.12 5.10
CA GLY A 73 9.23 4.61 6.19
C GLY A 73 10.62 5.01 5.67
N GLU A 74 11.21 4.18 4.82
CA GLU A 74 12.52 4.42 4.19
C GLU A 74 12.57 5.71 3.36
N GLN A 75 11.43 6.14 2.80
CA GLN A 75 11.34 7.37 1.99
C GLN A 75 11.22 8.64 2.83
N ASN A 76 10.82 8.53 4.09
CA ASN A 76 10.63 9.69 4.97
C ASN A 76 11.96 10.13 5.59
N ASP A 77 12.83 9.18 5.94
CA ASP A 77 14.16 9.45 6.52
C ASP A 77 15.04 10.32 5.61
N SER A 78 14.97 10.11 4.30
CA SER A 78 15.75 10.89 3.33
C SER A 78 15.29 12.35 3.22
N ARG A 79 13.99 12.62 3.43
CA ARG A 79 13.43 13.99 3.33
C ARG A 79 13.66 14.82 4.58
N GLU A 80 13.75 14.18 5.75
CA GLU A 80 14.08 14.87 7.00
C GLU A 80 15.59 15.12 7.10
N ARG A 81 16.43 14.22 6.58
CA ARG A 81 17.89 14.40 6.51
C ARG A 81 18.32 15.53 5.56
N GLU A 82 17.54 15.84 4.54
CA GLU A 82 17.84 16.94 3.59
C GLU A 82 17.34 18.31 4.09
N ARG A 83 16.62 18.36 5.22
CA ARG A 83 16.12 19.59 5.86
C ARG A 83 16.98 20.06 7.05
N LEU A 84 18.06 19.36 7.37
CA LEU A 84 19.08 19.70 8.37
C LEU A 84 20.39 20.06 7.67
#